data_AF-A0A1V5KUN7-F1
#
_entry.id   AF-A0A1V5KUN7-F1
#
_cell.length_a   1.000
_cell.length_b   1.000
_cell.length_c   1.000
_cell.angle_alpha   90.00
_cell.angle_beta   90.00
_cell.angle_gamma   90.00
#
_symmetry.space_group_name_H-M   'P 1'
#
loop_
_entity.id
_entity.type
_entity.pdbx_description
1 polymer ?
#
loop_
_entity_poly.entity_id
_entity_poly.type
_entity_poly.pdbx_seq_one_letter_code
_entity_poly.pdbx_strand_id
1 'polypeptide(L)'
;MEHGGKTNLNLRNACFKNDDQPLDERLPCKASREFSRAYIHYLLRAGEMLGIQLLIQHNVCFMMELMRSVRSSIRNDRIREEQSLWI
;
A
#
# COMPACT_ATOMS: atom_id res chain seq x y z
N MET A 1 -12.32 9.24 -1.01
CA MET A 1 -11.79 7.86 -0.96
C MET A 1 -11.52 7.57 0.50
N GLU A 2 -12.27 6.66 1.12
CA GLU A 2 -12.08 6.35 2.54
C GLU A 2 -10.83 5.47 2.70
N HIS A 3 -9.74 6.07 3.19
CA HIS A 3 -8.52 5.39 3.58
C HIS A 3 -8.45 5.25 5.12
N GLY A 4 -9.56 4.85 5.74
CA GLY A 4 -9.66 4.54 7.17
C GLY A 4 -8.97 3.22 7.58
N GLY A 5 -7.88 2.84 6.91
CA GLY A 5 -7.16 1.60 7.13
C GLY A 5 -5.71 1.87 7.48
N LYS A 6 -5.24 1.29 8.60
CA LYS A 6 -3.85 1.33 9.12
C LYS A 6 -2.81 1.62 8.02
N THR A 7 -2.19 2.79 8.11
CA THR A 7 -1.11 3.26 7.21
C THR A 7 0.18 2.45 7.31
N ASN A 8 0.29 1.55 8.29
CA ASN A 8 1.46 0.70 8.49
C ASN A 8 1.08 -0.78 8.60
N LEU A 9 1.50 -1.57 7.61
CA LEU A 9 1.37 -3.02 7.58
C LEU A 9 2.76 -3.63 7.74
N ASN A 10 3.02 -4.25 8.90
CA ASN A 10 4.24 -5.03 9.09
C ASN A 10 4.03 -6.45 8.55
N LEU A 11 4.39 -6.69 7.28
CA LEU A 11 4.25 -7.99 6.64
C LEU A 11 5.15 -9.09 7.22
N ARG A 12 6.00 -8.81 8.23
CA ARG A 12 6.68 -9.85 9.00
C ARG A 12 5.82 -10.48 10.08
N ASN A 13 4.67 -9.90 10.41
CA ASN A 13 3.78 -10.42 11.44
C ASN A 13 3.17 -11.76 11.01
N ALA A 14 3.03 -12.68 11.97
CA ALA A 14 2.53 -14.03 11.72
C ALA A 14 1.08 -14.08 11.20
N CYS A 15 0.27 -13.04 11.45
CA CYS A 15 -1.10 -12.94 10.95
C CYS A 15 -1.18 -12.97 9.41
N PHE A 16 -0.11 -12.58 8.71
CA PHE A 16 -0.09 -12.54 7.24
C PHE A 16 0.31 -13.87 6.59
N LYS A 17 0.69 -14.89 7.37
CA LYS A 17 1.22 -16.17 6.85
C LYS A 17 0.28 -16.85 5.84
N ASN A 18 -1.03 -16.77 6.06
CA ASN A 18 -2.06 -17.37 5.21
C ASN A 18 -3.04 -16.29 4.67
N ASP A 19 -2.60 -15.04 4.59
CA ASP A 19 -3.41 -13.95 4.05
C ASP A 19 -3.23 -13.88 2.52
N ASP A 20 -4.17 -14.52 1.80
CA ASP A 20 -4.18 -14.55 0.34
C ASP A 20 -4.64 -13.23 -0.30
N GLN A 21 -5.02 -12.22 0.52
CA GLN A 21 -5.40 -10.93 -0.02
C GLN A 21 -4.19 -10.20 -0.63
N PRO A 22 -4.41 -9.41 -1.68
CA PRO A 22 -3.43 -8.45 -2.17
C PRO A 22 -3.05 -7.41 -1.11
N LEU A 23 -1.92 -6.72 -1.30
CA LEU A 23 -1.56 -5.58 -0.45
C LEU A 23 -2.63 -4.49 -0.52
N ASP A 24 -2.97 -4.06 -1.73
CA ASP A 24 -4.00 -3.05 -2.01
C ASP A 24 -4.51 -3.17 -3.46
N GLU A 25 -5.78 -3.55 -3.63
CA GLU A 25 -6.44 -3.72 -4.94
C GLU A 25 -6.57 -2.40 -5.71
N ARG A 26 -6.63 -1.27 -4.99
CA ARG A 26 -6.89 0.04 -5.58
C ARG A 26 -5.63 0.60 -6.24
N LEU A 27 -4.44 0.24 -5.75
CA LEU A 27 -3.18 0.78 -6.28
C LEU A 27 -2.82 0.22 -7.66
N PRO A 28 -2.45 1.07 -8.63
CA PRO A 28 -2.10 0.66 -9.99
C PRO A 28 -0.65 0.14 -10.11
N CYS A 29 -0.26 -0.84 -9.29
CA CYS A 29 1.04 -1.51 -9.44
C CYS A 29 0.94 -3.02 -9.25
N LYS A 30 1.81 -3.75 -9.97
CA LYS A 30 1.84 -5.22 -9.95
C LYS A 30 2.06 -5.77 -8.55
N ALA A 31 2.98 -5.17 -7.79
CA ALA A 31 3.25 -5.54 -6.41
C ALA A 31 2.01 -5.55 -5.51
N SER A 32 1.04 -4.66 -5.77
CA SER A 32 -0.17 -4.59 -4.95
C SER A 32 -1.31 -5.48 -5.43
N ARG A 33 -1.33 -5.87 -6.71
CA ARG A 33 -2.47 -6.57 -7.34
C ARG A 33 -2.21 -8.04 -7.65
N GLU A 34 -0.97 -8.39 -7.96
CA GLU A 34 -0.61 -9.73 -8.47
C GLU A 34 -0.06 -10.66 -7.38
N PHE A 35 0.35 -10.11 -6.23
CA PHE A 35 0.98 -10.86 -5.15
C PHE A 35 0.17 -10.76 -3.85
N SER A 36 0.01 -11.90 -3.17
CA SER A 36 -0.66 -11.94 -1.87
C SER A 36 0.26 -11.48 -0.74
N ARG A 37 -0.35 -11.02 0.36
CA ARG A 37 0.36 -10.70 1.60
C ARG A 37 1.11 -11.92 2.16
N ALA A 38 0.54 -13.11 2.03
CA ALA A 38 1.17 -14.38 2.40
C ALA A 38 2.45 -14.65 1.60
N TYR A 39 2.42 -14.43 0.29
CA TYR A 39 3.59 -14.61 -0.55
C TYR A 39 4.71 -13.63 -0.20
N ILE A 40 4.37 -12.36 -0.01
CA ILE A 40 5.35 -11.34 0.39
C ILE A 40 5.88 -11.62 1.79
N HIS A 41 5.03 -12.03 2.75
CA HIS A 41 5.45 -12.49 4.08
C HIS A 41 6.48 -13.61 3.98
N TYR A 42 6.21 -14.62 3.15
CA TYR A 42 7.11 -15.73 2.92
C TYR A 42 8.47 -15.26 2.38
N LEU A 43 8.49 -14.41 1.33
CA LEU A 43 9.74 -13.87 0.78
C LEU A 43 10.56 -13.10 1.81
N LEU A 44 9.90 -12.26 2.63
CA LEU A 44 10.55 -11.49 3.69
C LEU A 44 11.12 -12.38 4.80
N ARG A 45 10.49 -13.53 5.08
CA ARG A 45 10.97 -14.53 6.05
C ARG A 45 12.10 -15.38 5.49
N ALA A 46 12.08 -15.66 4.19
CA ALA A 46 13.12 -16.39 3.47
C ALA A 46 14.40 -15.54 3.25
N GLY A 47 14.31 -14.21 3.42
CA GLY A 47 15.43 -13.30 3.15
C GLY A 47 15.63 -12.99 1.66
N GLU A 48 14.60 -13.26 0.85
CA GLU A 48 14.64 -13.05 -0.60
C GLU A 48 14.51 -11.56 -0.95
N MET A 49 15.41 -11.07 -1.80
CA MET A 49 15.45 -9.66 -2.21
C MET A 49 14.14 -9.20 -2.87
N LEU A 50 13.46 -10.11 -3.57
CA LEU A 50 12.19 -9.84 -4.23
C LEU A 50 11.13 -9.31 -3.25
N GLY A 51 11.10 -9.81 -2.01
CA GLY A 51 10.15 -9.33 -0.99
C GLY A 51 10.34 -7.84 -0.71
N ILE A 52 11.59 -7.38 -0.63
CA ILE A 52 11.91 -5.96 -0.41
C ILE A 52 11.59 -5.13 -1.65
N GLN A 53 11.89 -5.63 -2.86
CA GLN A 53 11.59 -4.94 -4.11
C GLN A 53 10.08 -4.71 -4.30
N LEU A 54 9.25 -5.71 -3.99
CA LEU A 54 7.79 -5.60 -4.04
C LEU A 54 7.26 -4.55 -3.05
N LEU A 55 7.78 -4.53 -1.82
CA LEU A 55 7.42 -3.50 -0.84
C LEU A 55 7.79 -2.09 -1.30
N ILE A 56 8.98 -1.91 -1.88
CA ILE A 56 9.41 -0.62 -2.44
C ILE A 56 8.46 -0.20 -3.56
N GLN A 57 8.13 -1.10 -4.48
CA GLN A 57 7.22 -0.82 -5.58
C GLN A 57 5.81 -0.43 -5.09
N HIS A 58 5.28 -1.13 -4.09
CA HIS A 58 4.00 -0.77 -3.45
C HIS A 58 4.07 0.62 -2.82
N ASN A 59 5.07 0.88 -1.97
CA ASN A 59 5.22 2.15 -1.26
C ASN A 59 5.36 3.34 -2.20
N VAL A 60 6.17 3.19 -3.26
CA VAL A 60 6.35 4.25 -4.27
C VAL A 60 5.02 4.51 -5.00
N CYS A 61 4.31 3.45 -5.39
CA CYS A 61 2.99 3.61 -6.04
C CYS A 61 1.99 4.30 -5.12
N PHE A 62 1.93 3.91 -3.85
CA PHE A 62 1.08 4.53 -2.84
C PHE A 62 1.40 6.02 -2.70
N MET A 63 2.67 6.40 -2.54
CA MET A 63 3.08 7.80 -2.43
C MET A 63 2.73 8.60 -3.69
N MET A 64 2.87 8.03 -4.88
CA MET A 64 2.50 8.69 -6.12
C MET A 64 0.99 8.98 -6.19
N GLU A 65 0.15 8.03 -5.79
CA GLU A 65 -1.31 8.20 -5.77
C GLU A 65 -1.77 9.18 -4.69
N LEU A 66 -1.17 9.12 -3.49
CA LEU A 66 -1.39 10.12 -2.44
C LEU A 66 -1.09 11.53 -2.96
N MET A 67 0.09 11.73 -3.58
CA MET A 67 0.49 13.03 -4.11
C MET A 67 -0.39 13.47 -5.29
N ARG A 68 -0.93 12.54 -6.09
CA ARG A 68 -1.94 12.85 -7.11
C ARG A 68 -3.22 13.38 -6.48
N SER A 69 -3.72 12.71 -5.45
CA SER A 69 -4.94 13.11 -4.74
C SER A 69 -4.77 14.50 -4.13
N VAL A 70 -3.67 14.73 -3.40
CA VAL A 70 -3.33 16.03 -2.81
C VAL A 70 -3.30 17.15 -3.86
N ARG A 71 -2.60 16.94 -4.99
CA ARG A 71 -2.56 17.94 -6.08
C ARG A 71 -3.95 18.23 -6.68
N SER A 72 -4.79 17.20 -6.80
CA SER A 72 -6.17 17.36 -7.28
C SER A 72 -7.00 18.19 -6.29
N SER A 73 -6.91 17.89 -5.00
CA SER A 73 -7.67 18.58 -3.96
C SER A 73 -7.25 20.02 -3.78
N ILE A 74 -5.97 20.37 -3.98
CA ILE A 74 -5.50 21.76 -4.04
C ILE A 74 -6.15 22.50 -5.21
N ARG A 75 -6.16 21.90 -6.42
CA ARG A 75 -6.76 22.54 -7.62
C ARG A 75 -8.26 22.78 -7.49
N ASN A 76 -8.94 21.96 -6.69
CA ASN A 76 -10.39 22.03 -6.47
C ASN A 76 -10.77 22.75 -5.17
N ASP A 77 -9.81 23.33 -4.45
CA ASP A 77 -10.00 24.00 -3.15
C ASP A 77 -10.66 23.11 -2.06
N ARG A 78 -10.37 21.80 -2.10
CA ARG A 78 -10.91 20.76 -1.21
C ARG A 78 -9.85 20.09 -0.33
N ILE A 79 -8.71 20.74 -0.12
CA ILE A 79 -7.58 20.13 0.61
C ILE A 79 -7.94 19.75 2.06
N ARG A 80 -8.84 20.48 2.72
CA ARG A 80 -9.30 20.15 4.08
C ARG A 80 -10.09 18.83 4.14
N GLU A 81 -10.95 18.60 3.15
CA GLU A 81 -11.69 17.34 3.01
C GLU A 81 -10.71 16.18 2.81
N GLU A 82 -9.74 16.36 1.92
CA GLU A 82 -8.70 15.36 1.67
C GLU A 82 -7.90 15.04 2.94
N GLN A 83 -7.43 16.05 3.68
CA GLN A 83 -6.67 15.84 4.91
C GLN A 83 -7.43 15.01 5.95
N SER A 84 -8.75 15.21 6.07
CA SER A 84 -9.58 14.44 7.02
C SER A 84 -9.72 12.96 6.67
N LEU A 85 -9.46 12.57 5.41
CA LEU A 85 -9.50 11.18 4.97
C LEU A 85 -8.22 10.40 5.28
N TRP A 86 -7.12 11.12 5.55
CA TRP A 86 -5.78 10.53 5.70
C TRP A 86 -5.19 10.65 7.12
N ILE A 87 -5.79 11.47 7.98
CA ILE A 87 -5.40 11.66 9.41
C ILE A 87 -6.31 10.79 10.28
#